data_AF-A0AAN8F729-F1
#
_entry.id   AF-A0AAN8F729-F1
#
_cell.length_a   1.000
_cell.length_b   1.000
_cell.length_c   1.000
_cell.angle_alpha   90.00
_cell.angle_beta   90.00
_cell.angle_gamma   90.00
#
_symmetry.space_group_name_H-M   'P 1'
#
loop_
_entity.id
_entity.type
_entity.pdbx_description
1 polymer ?
#
loop_
_entity_poly.entity_id
_entity_poly.type
_entity_poly.pdbx_seq_one_letter_code
_entity_poly.pdbx_strand_id
1 'polypeptide(L)'
;MTMKGLRDEIVPEGSQIKQKTDMLLVMMKKKNEGKKWEQLTKLEYEQKQKRVPKFDDKDDDPQASLMNMMKQMYDEGDDEMKRTIRKAWHEGQNKKNSVDPPNFGDL
;
A
#
# COMPACT_ATOMS: atom_id res chain seq x y z
N MET A 1 24.11 18.35 0.60
CA MET A 1 23.36 17.08 0.50
C MET A 1 21.89 17.40 0.66
N THR A 2 21.06 17.06 -0.34
CA THR A 2 19.62 17.41 -0.33
C THR A 2 18.81 16.13 -0.44
N MET A 3 18.04 15.80 0.60
CA MET A 3 17.16 14.63 0.61
C MET A 3 15.75 15.06 0.21
N LYS A 4 15.23 14.49 -0.88
CA LYS A 4 13.88 14.77 -1.41
C LYS A 4 12.92 13.63 -1.04
N GLY A 5 11.62 13.93 -1.01
CA GLY A 5 10.58 12.90 -0.85
C GLY A 5 10.38 12.37 0.57
N LEU A 6 10.90 13.05 1.59
CA LEU A 6 10.59 12.74 2.98
C LEU A 6 9.08 12.79 3.23
N ARG A 7 8.59 11.85 4.05
CA ARG A 7 7.18 11.71 4.38
C ARG A 7 6.57 13.01 4.89
N ASP A 8 7.23 13.62 5.85
CA ASP A 8 6.76 14.78 6.59
C ASP A 8 7.91 15.79 6.72
N GLU A 9 7.59 17.00 7.20
CA GLU A 9 8.56 18.07 7.35
C GLU A 9 9.54 17.82 8.50
N ILE A 10 10.79 18.24 8.28
CA ILE A 10 11.87 18.26 9.26
C ILE A 10 12.28 19.70 9.57
N VAL A 11 13.01 19.91 10.66
CA VAL A 11 13.66 21.18 10.99
C VAL A 11 15.13 21.07 10.58
N PRO A 12 15.57 21.67 9.46
CA PRO A 12 16.94 21.54 8.98
C PRO A 12 17.96 22.09 9.98
N GLU A 13 17.63 23.18 10.65
CA GLU A 13 18.49 23.84 11.66
C GLU A 13 18.76 22.96 12.89
N GLY A 14 17.79 22.12 13.28
CA GLY A 14 17.93 21.16 14.36
C GLY A 14 18.46 19.80 13.92
N SER A 15 18.78 19.64 12.63
CA SER A 15 19.29 18.41 12.05
C SER A 15 20.82 18.45 11.96
N GLN A 16 21.47 17.30 12.10
CA GLN A 16 22.92 17.20 12.17
C GLN A 16 23.44 16.00 11.38
N ILE A 17 24.65 16.10 10.86
CA ILE A 17 25.35 15.04 10.15
C ILE A 17 26.64 14.75 10.89
N LYS A 18 26.91 13.47 11.18
CA LYS A 18 28.15 13.01 11.77
C LYS A 18 28.84 12.03 10.82
N GLN A 19 30.09 12.31 10.50
CA GLN A 19 30.91 11.38 9.73
C GLN A 19 31.53 10.35 10.66
N LYS A 20 31.36 9.07 10.32
CA LYS A 20 32.05 7.94 10.93
C LYS A 20 33.01 7.33 9.90
N THR A 21 33.81 6.36 10.34
CA THR A 21 34.86 5.73 9.54
C THR A 21 34.34 5.13 8.22
N ASP A 22 33.14 4.56 8.23
CA ASP A 22 32.54 3.82 7.12
C ASP A 22 31.18 4.38 6.67
N MET A 23 30.57 5.29 7.44
CA MET A 23 29.20 5.75 7.21
C MET A 23 28.98 7.23 7.59
N LEU A 24 27.96 7.83 6.98
CA LEU A 24 27.44 9.14 7.38
C LEU A 24 26.16 8.94 8.20
N LEU A 25 26.21 9.30 9.48
CA LEU A 25 25.02 9.32 10.34
C LEU A 25 24.30 10.66 10.16
N VAL A 26 23.14 10.63 9.51
CA VAL A 26 22.28 11.81 9.30
C VAL A 26 21.14 11.75 10.31
N MET A 27 21.13 12.68 11.27
CA MET A 27 20.06 12.83 12.24
C MET A 27 19.17 14.00 11.85
N MET A 28 17.91 13.71 11.55
CA MET A 28 16.93 14.73 11.13
C MET A 28 15.93 14.97 12.26
N LYS A 29 15.78 16.23 12.69
CA LYS A 29 14.77 16.61 13.68
C LYS A 29 13.41 16.72 13.00
N LYS A 30 12.41 15.98 13.48
CA LYS A 30 11.03 16.09 13.00
C LYS A 30 10.43 17.45 13.38
N LYS A 31 9.68 18.08 12.49
CA LYS A 31 8.95 19.33 12.80
C LYS A 31 7.81 19.09 13.79
N ASN A 32 7.05 18.01 13.57
CA ASN A 32 5.98 17.61 14.47
C ASN A 32 6.49 16.49 15.39
N GLU A 33 6.91 16.89 16.59
CA GLU A 33 7.33 15.96 17.64
C GLU A 33 6.13 15.09 18.08
N GLY A 34 6.35 13.78 18.28
CA GLY A 34 5.28 12.81 18.60
C GLY A 34 4.62 12.11 17.41
N LYS A 35 4.79 12.60 16.16
CA LYS A 35 4.27 11.91 14.98
C LYS A 35 5.12 10.67 14.65
N LYS A 36 4.52 9.49 14.74
CA LYS A 36 5.12 8.24 14.27
C LYS A 36 5.24 8.29 12.75
N TRP A 37 6.44 8.03 12.23
CA TRP A 37 6.67 7.88 10.79
C TRP A 37 6.79 6.40 10.53
N GLU A 38 5.76 5.81 9.92
CA GLU A 38 5.81 4.39 9.60
C GLU A 38 6.84 4.11 8.50
N GLN A 39 6.92 5.00 7.51
CA GLN A 39 7.89 4.99 6.43
C GLN A 39 8.63 6.33 6.37
N LEU A 40 9.86 6.30 5.83
CA LEU A 40 10.71 7.49 5.73
C LEU A 40 10.28 8.39 4.58
N THR A 41 9.88 7.81 3.45
CA THR A 41 9.45 8.56 2.26
C THR A 41 7.92 8.55 2.08
N LYS A 42 7.42 9.55 1.35
CA LYS A 42 5.99 9.60 0.95
C LYS A 42 5.63 8.41 0.05
N LEU A 43 6.51 8.08 -0.89
CA LEU A 43 6.28 7.04 -1.89
C LEU A 43 6.14 5.65 -1.25
N GLU A 44 7.04 5.29 -0.34
CA GLU A 44 6.94 4.02 0.40
C GLU A 44 5.67 3.94 1.23
N TYR A 45 5.25 5.06 1.80
CA TYR A 45 4.02 5.09 2.58
C TYR A 45 2.78 4.89 1.72
N GLU A 46 2.68 5.62 0.60
CA GLU A 46 1.56 5.48 -0.34
C GLU A 46 1.49 4.06 -0.90
N GLN A 47 2.63 3.46 -1.23
CA GLN A 47 2.69 2.06 -1.66
C GLN A 47 2.21 1.10 -0.57
N LYS A 48 2.58 1.32 0.70
CA LYS A 48 2.06 0.50 1.81
C LYS A 48 0.58 0.71 2.06
N GLN A 49 0.08 1.94 1.96
CA GLN A 49 -1.34 2.22 2.13
C GLN A 49 -2.20 1.55 1.05
N LYS A 50 -1.73 1.54 -0.21
CA LYS A 50 -2.39 0.82 -1.32
C LYS A 50 -2.43 -0.70 -1.12
N ARG A 51 -1.48 -1.25 -0.36
CA ARG A 51 -1.48 -2.68 -0.03
C ARG A 51 -2.47 -3.06 1.08
N VAL A 52 -3.03 -2.08 1.80
CA VAL A 52 -4.03 -2.34 2.84
C VAL A 52 -5.41 -2.18 2.19
N PRO A 53 -6.18 -3.28 2.01
CA PRO A 53 -7.51 -3.21 1.45
C PRO A 53 -8.39 -2.30 2.31
N LYS A 54 -9.09 -1.35 1.69
CA LYS A 54 -10.06 -0.52 2.40
C LYS A 54 -11.37 -1.29 2.51
N PHE A 55 -11.75 -1.65 3.72
CA PHE A 55 -13.11 -2.11 4.00
C PHE A 55 -14.04 -0.90 3.96
N ASP A 56 -14.99 -0.91 3.03
CA ASP A 56 -16.13 0.01 3.06
C ASP A 56 -17.30 -0.76 3.68
N ASP A 57 -17.63 -0.45 4.93
CA ASP A 57 -18.68 -1.12 5.71
C ASP A 57 -20.12 -0.74 5.27
N LYS A 58 -20.27 -0.24 4.04
CA LYS A 58 -21.53 0.35 3.53
C LYS A 58 -22.36 -0.59 2.64
N ASP A 59 -21.83 -1.73 2.24
CA ASP A 59 -22.56 -2.71 1.44
C ASP A 59 -23.09 -3.83 2.35
N ASP A 60 -24.40 -3.84 2.60
CA ASP A 60 -25.12 -4.82 3.42
C ASP A 60 -25.07 -6.26 2.86
N ASP A 61 -24.59 -6.43 1.62
CA ASP A 61 -24.40 -7.73 0.98
C ASP A 61 -22.93 -8.21 1.11
N PRO A 62 -22.67 -9.27 1.91
CA PRO A 62 -21.33 -9.83 2.11
C PRO A 62 -20.64 -10.24 0.80
N GLN A 63 -21.42 -10.59 -0.23
CA GLN A 63 -20.92 -11.00 -1.53
C GLN A 63 -20.45 -9.81 -2.38
N ALA A 64 -21.15 -8.67 -2.29
CA ALA A 64 -20.76 -7.43 -2.96
C ALA A 64 -19.52 -6.81 -2.30
N SER A 65 -19.45 -6.82 -0.96
CA SER A 65 -18.30 -6.35 -0.20
C SER A 65 -17.03 -7.14 -0.54
N LEU A 66 -17.13 -8.48 -0.63
CA LEU A 66 -16.01 -9.33 -1.05
C LEU A 66 -15.57 -9.04 -2.50
N MET A 67 -16.53 -8.79 -3.40
CA MET A 67 -16.25 -8.48 -4.81
C MET A 67 -15.53 -7.13 -4.96
N ASN A 68 -15.95 -6.10 -4.22
CA ASN A 68 -15.29 -4.81 -4.18
C ASN A 68 -13.86 -4.92 -3.60
N MET A 69 -13.66 -5.73 -2.56
CA MET A 69 -12.33 -5.99 -1.99
C MET A 69 -11.40 -6.71 -3.00
N MET A 70 -11.91 -7.72 -3.71
CA MET A 70 -11.13 -8.43 -4.72
C MET A 70 -10.81 -7.55 -5.94
N LYS A 71 -11.74 -6.66 -6.33
CA LYS A 71 -11.51 -5.69 -7.39
C LYS A 71 -10.41 -4.69 -7.01
N GLN A 72 -10.44 -4.15 -5.79
CA GLN A 72 -9.38 -3.26 -5.30
C GLN A 72 -8.01 -3.98 -5.27
N MET A 73 -7.96 -5.24 -4.83
CA MET A 73 -6.72 -6.01 -4.87
C MET A 73 -6.23 -6.32 -6.29
N TYR A 74 -7.15 -6.47 -7.26
CA TYR A 74 -6.78 -6.64 -8.65
C TYR A 74 -6.26 -5.33 -9.25
N ASP A 75 -6.97 -4.22 -9.09
CA ASP A 75 -6.62 -2.93 -9.71
C ASP A 75 -5.32 -2.35 -9.11
N GLU A 76 -5.09 -2.55 -7.81
CA GLU A 76 -3.93 -2.01 -7.08
C GLU A 76 -2.77 -3.02 -6.92
N GLY A 77 -2.99 -4.29 -7.25
CA GLY A 77 -2.00 -5.37 -7.15
C GLY A 77 -0.97 -5.37 -8.28
N ASP A 78 0.20 -5.94 -7.99
CA ASP A 78 1.18 -6.30 -9.02
C ASP A 78 0.70 -7.47 -9.89
N ASP A 79 1.38 -7.71 -11.03
CA ASP A 79 0.97 -8.74 -11.99
C ASP A 79 0.94 -10.16 -11.39
N GLU A 80 1.69 -10.40 -10.32
CA GLU A 80 1.76 -11.68 -9.62
C GLU A 80 0.54 -11.88 -8.70
N MET A 81 0.15 -10.84 -7.96
CA MET A 81 -1.05 -10.85 -7.13
C MET A 81 -2.31 -11.00 -7.98
N LYS A 82 -2.38 -10.30 -9.12
CA LYS A 82 -3.47 -10.44 -10.11
C LYS A 82 -3.62 -11.89 -10.61
N ARG A 83 -2.50 -12.56 -10.93
CA ARG A 83 -2.51 -13.97 -11.36
C ARG A 83 -3.01 -14.90 -10.26
N THR A 84 -2.58 -14.65 -9.03
CA THR A 84 -2.95 -15.47 -7.87
C THR A 84 -4.44 -15.34 -7.54
N ILE A 85 -4.99 -14.12 -7.59
CA ILE A 85 -6.42 -13.86 -7.39
C ILE A 85 -7.25 -14.53 -8.49
N ARG A 86 -6.87 -14.40 -9.77
CA ARG A 86 -7.55 -15.10 -10.88
C ARG A 86 -7.55 -16.61 -10.68
N LYS A 87 -6.42 -17.18 -10.27
CA LYS A 87 -6.30 -18.63 -10.03
C LYS A 87 -7.18 -19.08 -8.87
N ALA A 88 -7.15 -18.37 -7.74
CA ALA A 88 -7.98 -18.69 -6.57
C ALA A 88 -9.48 -18.54 -6.86
N TRP A 89 -9.89 -17.55 -7.67
CA TRP A 89 -11.28 -17.40 -8.11
C TRP A 89 -11.71 -18.58 -8.99
N HIS A 90 -10.92 -18.92 -10.02
CA HIS A 90 -11.20 -20.07 -10.90
C HIS A 90 -11.27 -21.40 -10.13
N GLU A 91 -10.37 -21.62 -9.18
CA GLU A 91 -10.35 -22.83 -8.35
C GLU A 91 -11.49 -22.86 -7.34
N GLY A 92 -11.90 -21.70 -6.81
CA GLY A 92 -13.05 -21.56 -5.90
C GLY A 92 -14.41 -21.76 -6.57
N GLN A 93 -14.56 -21.34 -7.83
CA GLN A 93 -15.79 -21.49 -8.62
C GLN A 93 -16.09 -22.95 -8.97
N ASN A 94 -15.07 -23.79 -9.10
CA ASN A 94 -15.22 -25.21 -9.42
C ASN A 94 -15.89 -26.02 -8.28
N LYS A 95 -16.10 -25.41 -7.10
CA LYS A 95 -16.68 -26.05 -5.91
C LYS A 95 -18.06 -25.53 -5.50
N LYS A 96 -18.56 -24.43 -6.10
CA LYS A 96 -19.91 -23.88 -5.83
C LYS A 96 -20.52 -23.27 -7.11
N ASN A 97 -21.74 -23.70 -7.44
CA ASN A 97 -22.57 -23.34 -8.59
C ASN A 97 -22.46 -21.88 -9.10
N SER A 98 -22.24 -21.76 -10.41
CA SER A 98 -22.70 -20.72 -11.36
C SER A 98 -22.87 -19.27 -10.84
N VAL A 99 -21.81 -18.48 -10.94
CA VAL A 99 -21.89 -17.03 -11.21
C VAL A 99 -20.78 -16.74 -12.21
N ASP A 100 -21.10 -16.23 -13.39
CA ASP A 100 -20.12 -15.94 -14.44
C ASP A 100 -18.99 -15.06 -13.90
N PRO A 101 -17.71 -15.34 -14.24
CA PRO A 101 -16.61 -14.48 -13.84
C PRO A 101 -16.83 -13.08 -14.44
N PRO A 102 -16.69 -12.01 -13.65
CA PRO A 102 -16.76 -10.66 -14.19
C PRO A 102 -15.63 -10.49 -15.21
N ASN A 103 -15.98 -10.04 -16.42
CA ASN A 103 -15.01 -9.72 -17.45
C ASN A 103 -14.23 -8.46 -17.04
N PHE A 104 -13.05 -8.64 -16.44
CA PHE A 104 -12.11 -7.55 -16.13
C PHE A 104 -11.17 -7.22 -17.31
N GLY A 105 -11.56 -7.60 -18.53
CA GLY A 105 -10.74 -7.52 -19.75
C GLY A 105 -10.86 -6.24 -20.58
N ASP A 106 -11.80 -5.33 -20.27
CA ASP A 106 -12.05 -4.12 -21.07
C ASP A 106 -12.04 -2.83 -20.22
N LEU A 107 -10.88 -2.48 -19.66
CA LEU A 107 -10.49 -1.11 -19.33
C LEU A 107 -9.01 -0.88 -19.67
#